data_AF-A0A211YPZ4-F1
#
_entry.id   AF-A0A211YPZ4-F1
#
_cell.length_a   1.000
_cell.length_b   1.000
_cell.length_c   1.000
_cell.angle_alpha   90.00
_cell.angle_beta   90.00
_cell.angle_gamma   90.00
#
_symmetry.space_group_name_H-M   'P 1'
#
loop_
_entity.id
_entity.type
_entity.pdbx_description
1 polymer ?
#
loop_
_entity_poly.entity_id
_entity_poly.type
_entity_poly.pdbx_seq_one_letter_code
_entity_poly.pdbx_strand_id
1 'polypeptide(L)' 'MDILKRTDPRGYYVVLLSKTKSQEKSIDVILEAHKDEVIVEDLGDIIAVRTRSRRVARKIASFALKWGLLETG' A
#
# COMPACT_ATOMS: atom_id res chain seq x y z
N MET A 1 9.33 -8.87 -8.18
CA MET A 1 8.62 -7.79 -7.43
C MET A 1 9.61 -7.21 -6.43
N ASP A 2 10.49 -6.36 -6.94
CA ASP A 2 11.66 -5.83 -6.24
C ASP A 2 11.34 -4.69 -5.26
N ILE A 3 10.13 -4.14 -5.34
CA ILE A 3 9.62 -3.00 -4.57
C ILE A 3 9.66 -3.22 -3.05
N LEU A 4 9.68 -4.47 -2.57
CA LEU A 4 9.66 -4.80 -1.12
C LEU A 4 10.97 -5.40 -0.61
N LYS A 5 12.10 -5.14 -1.29
CA LYS A 5 13.41 -5.62 -0.84
C LYS A 5 14.02 -4.79 0.27
N ARG A 6 13.66 -3.51 0.40
CA ARG A 6 14.14 -2.58 1.43
C ARG A 6 12.99 -2.02 2.25
N THR A 7 13.24 -1.86 3.54
CA THR A 7 12.38 -1.09 4.45
C THR A 7 12.87 0.35 4.53
N ASP A 8 12.01 1.26 4.98
CA ASP A 8 12.41 2.60 5.38
C ASP A 8 13.37 2.56 6.60
N PRO A 9 13.99 3.68 6.98
CA PRO A 9 14.88 3.76 8.16
C PRO A 9 14.21 3.40 9.49
N ARG A 10 12.88 3.37 9.53
CA ARG A 10 12.07 3.01 10.71
C ARG A 10 11.66 1.53 10.70
N GLY A 11 12.07 0.75 9.70
CA GLY A 11 11.80 -0.68 9.59
C GLY A 11 10.44 -1.02 8.95
N TYR A 12 9.78 -0.07 8.29
CA TYR A 12 8.51 -0.30 7.59
C TYR A 12 8.73 -0.61 6.11
N TYR A 13 7.95 -1.55 5.61
CA TYR A 13 7.67 -1.65 4.19
C TYR A 13 6.63 -0.59 3.83
N VAL A 14 6.88 0.15 2.77
CA VAL A 14 6.01 1.22 2.29
C VAL A 14 5.45 0.83 0.92
N VAL A 15 4.14 0.92 0.76
CA VAL A 15 3.45 0.71 -0.51
C VAL A 15 2.70 2.00 -0.84
N LEU A 16 2.98 2.57 -2.01
CA LEU A 16 2.29 3.76 -2.50
C LEU A 16 1.16 3.34 -3.44
N LEU A 17 -0.04 3.84 -3.16
CA LEU A 17 -1.25 3.59 -3.92
C LEU A 17 -1.71 4.90 -4.57
N SER A 18 -1.97 4.89 -5.87
CA SER A 18 -2.56 6.03 -6.58
C SER A 18 -4.06 6.12 -6.25
N LYS A 19 -4.53 7.28 -5.81
CA LYS A 19 -5.93 7.52 -5.46
C LYS A 19 -6.69 7.99 -6.69
N THR A 20 -7.17 7.06 -7.51
CA THR A 20 -8.08 7.38 -8.61
C THR A 20 -9.55 7.27 -8.17
N LYS A 21 -10.42 8.18 -8.63
CA LYS A 21 -11.85 8.22 -8.25
C LYS A 21 -12.61 6.90 -8.50
N SER A 22 -12.15 6.07 -9.44
CA SER A 22 -12.78 4.78 -9.74
C SER A 22 -12.37 3.66 -8.78
N GLN A 23 -11.37 3.87 -7.92
CA GLN A 23 -10.72 2.81 -7.15
C GLN A 23 -10.67 3.07 -5.63
N GLU A 24 -11.20 4.20 -5.15
CA GLU A 24 -11.30 4.52 -3.70
C GLU A 24 -11.95 3.39 -2.89
N LYS A 25 -13.10 2.88 -3.35
CA LYS A 25 -13.80 1.77 -2.67
C LYS A 25 -12.96 0.51 -2.57
N SER A 26 -12.09 0.26 -3.56
CA SER A 26 -11.25 -0.92 -3.60
C SER A 26 -10.08 -0.78 -2.63
N ILE A 27 -9.51 0.42 -2.50
CA ILE A 27 -8.48 0.74 -1.51
C ILE A 27 -9.04 0.57 -0.09
N ASP A 28 -10.22 1.10 0.19
CA ASP A 28 -10.86 1.03 1.52
C ASP A 28 -11.02 -0.42 2.01
N VAL A 29 -11.45 -1.34 1.13
CA VAL A 29 -11.61 -2.77 1.48
C VAL A 29 -10.28 -3.41 1.91
N ILE A 30 -9.18 -3.08 1.25
CA ILE A 30 -7.86 -3.63 1.58
C ILE A 30 -7.34 -3.05 2.89
N LEU A 31 -7.52 -1.75 3.08
CA LEU A 31 -7.09 -1.06 4.29
C LEU A 31 -7.87 -1.56 5.51
N GLU A 32 -9.19 -1.71 5.39
CA GLU A 32 -10.03 -2.24 6.47
C GLU A 32 -9.64 -3.69 6.83
N ALA A 33 -9.33 -4.53 5.85
CA ALA A 33 -8.91 -5.92 6.06
C ALA A 33 -7.56 -6.06 6.80
N HIS A 34 -6.76 -4.99 6.85
CA HIS A 34 -5.42 -4.98 7.45
C HIS A 34 -5.20 -3.85 8.46
N LYS A 35 -6.26 -3.17 8.92
CA LYS A 35 -6.18 -1.93 9.70
C LYS A 35 -5.32 -2.03 10.97
N ASP A 36 -5.27 -3.21 11.60
CA ASP A 36 -4.49 -3.44 12.82
C ASP A 36 -3.00 -3.71 12.55
N GLU A 37 -2.62 -3.91 11.29
CA GLU A 37 -1.26 -4.25 10.86
C GLU A 37 -0.61 -3.16 9.97
N VAL A 38 -1.35 -2.09 9.66
CA VAL A 38 -0.92 -1.05 8.73
C VAL A 38 -1.12 0.35 9.29
N ILE A 39 -0.26 1.26 8.89
CA ILE A 39 -0.40 2.70 9.10
C ILE A 39 -0.69 3.31 7.74
N VAL A 40 -1.79 4.05 7.63
CA VAL A 40 -2.21 4.70 6.39
C VAL A 40 -1.98 6.19 6.51
N GLU A 41 -1.35 6.78 5.51
CA GLU A 41 -1.12 8.22 5.40
C GLU A 41 -1.67 8.69 4.03
N ASP A 42 -2.67 9.58 4.07
CA ASP A 42 -3.25 10.20 2.87
C ASP A 42 -2.39 11.40 2.47
N LEU A 43 -1.84 11.36 1.25
CA LEU A 43 -0.99 12.38 0.65
C LEU A 43 -1.69 13.07 -0.54
N GLY A 44 -3.03 13.05 -0.58
CA GLY A 44 -3.85 13.60 -1.66
C GLY A 44 -4.11 12.56 -2.75
N ASP A 45 -3.40 12.67 -3.86
CA ASP A 45 -3.53 11.73 -5.00
C ASP A 45 -2.81 10.40 -4.74
N ILE A 46 -2.12 10.27 -3.60
CA ILE A 46 -1.37 9.08 -3.20
C ILE A 46 -1.76 8.70 -1.78
N ILE A 47 -1.92 7.41 -1.53
CA ILE A 47 -2.04 6.85 -0.19
C ILE A 47 -0.79 6.02 0.11
N ALA A 48 -0.06 6.41 1.15
CA ALA A 48 1.09 5.67 1.63
C ALA A 48 0.67 4.67 2.71
N VAL A 49 0.83 3.38 2.43
CA VAL A 49 0.53 2.30 3.36
C VAL A 49 1.83 1.73 3.91
N ARG A 50 2.04 1.86 5.22
CA ARG A 50 3.24 1.36 5.92
C ARG A 50 2.90 0.15 6.77
N THR A 51 3.74 -0.88 6.73
CA THR A 51 3.61 -2.05 7.62
C THR A 51 4.97 -2.63 7.95
N ARG A 52 5.14 -3.19 9.15
CA ARG A 52 6.35 -3.96 9.51
C ARG A 52 6.31 -5.38 8.92
N SER A 53 5.14 -5.86 8.50
CA SER A 53 4.97 -7.21 7.98
C SER A 53 5.22 -7.26 6.49
N ARG A 54 6.32 -7.89 6.08
CA ARG A 54 6.65 -8.11 4.66
C ARG A 54 5.53 -8.86 3.92
N ARG A 55 4.84 -9.77 4.61
CA ARG A 55 3.73 -10.55 4.06
C ARG A 55 2.54 -9.65 3.74
N VAL A 56 2.18 -8.75 4.66
CA VAL A 56 1.08 -7.78 4.46
C VAL A 56 1.45 -6.82 3.34
N ALA A 57 2.68 -6.28 3.34
CA ALA A 57 3.16 -5.41 2.27
C ALA A 57 3.08 -6.10 0.89
N ARG A 58 3.48 -7.38 0.78
CA ARG A 58 3.35 -8.16 -0.46
C ARG A 58 1.91 -8.30 -0.90
N LYS A 59 0.98 -8.57 0.03
CA LYS A 59 -0.44 -8.68 -0.30
C LYS A 59 -0.97 -7.37 -0.87
N ILE A 60 -0.78 -6.27 -0.14
CA ILE A 60 -1.24 -4.93 -0.53
C ILE A 60 -0.65 -4.56 -1.89
N ALA A 61 0.65 -4.71 -2.07
CA ALA A 61 1.30 -4.39 -3.34
C ALA A 61 0.81 -5.30 -4.49
N SER A 62 0.52 -6.59 -4.24
CA SER A 62 0.00 -7.49 -5.27
C SER A 62 -1.40 -7.09 -5.72
N PHE A 63 -2.26 -6.69 -4.77
CA PHE A 63 -3.57 -6.14 -5.09
C PHE A 63 -3.46 -4.82 -5.86
N ALA A 64 -2.57 -3.94 -5.41
CA ALA A 64 -2.35 -2.66 -6.07
C ALA A 64 -1.88 -2.85 -7.53
N LEU A 65 -0.97 -3.78 -7.80
CA LEU A 65 -0.59 -4.15 -9.17
C LEU A 65 -1.78 -4.64 -9.99
N LYS A 66 -2.59 -5.55 -9.42
CA LYS A 66 -3.74 -6.14 -10.12
C LYS A 66 -4.77 -5.09 -10.53
N TRP A 67 -4.88 -4.01 -9.77
CA TRP A 67 -5.83 -2.94 -10.03
C TRP A 67 -5.21 -1.72 -10.72
N GLY A 68 -3.93 -1.75 -11.08
CA GLY A 68 -3.26 -0.61 -11.71
C GLY A 68 -3.10 0.59 -10.78
N LEU A 69 -3.11 0.35 -9.47
CA LEU A 69 -3.01 1.35 -8.40
C LEU A 69 -1.56 1.64 -7.99
N LEU A 70 -0.60 0.87 -8.51
CA LEU A 70 0.76 0.94 -8.01
C LEU A 70 1.51 2.07 -8.70
N GLU A 71 1.83 3.11 -7.95
CA GLU A 71 2.81 4.13 -8.35
C GLU A 71 4.19 3.46 -8.38
N THR A 72 4.59 2.98 -9.56
CA THR A 72 5.98 2.62 -9.81
C THR A 72 6.72 3.89 -10.21
N GLY A 73 7.27 4.58 -9.21
CA GLY A 73 8.27 5.62 -9.45
C GLY A 73 9.50 5.04 -10.13
#